data_AF-A0A516KJ52-F1
#
_entry.id   AF-A0A516KJ52-F1
#
_cell.length_a   1.000
_cell.length_b   1.000
_cell.length_c   1.000
_cell.angle_alpha   90.00
_cell.angle_beta   90.00
_cell.angle_gamma   90.00
#
_symmetry.space_group_name_H-M   'P 1'
#
loop_
_entity.id
_entity.type
_entity.pdbx_description
1 polymer ?
#
loop_
_entity_poly.entity_id
_entity_poly.type
_entity_poly.pdbx_seq_one_letter_code
_entity_poly.pdbx_strand_id
1 'polypeptide(L)' 'MLNISDKQLIEAYYSALELALEDDFIALLEEEIEKRNLSIKIKKKSVN' A
#
# COMPACT_ATOMS: atom_id res chain seq x y z
N MET A 1 6.21 10.10 -2.66
CA MET A 1 6.67 9.18 -1.59
C MET A 1 8.15 8.80 -1.74
N LEU A 2 9.01 9.76 -2.10
CA LEU A 2 10.31 9.45 -2.73
C LEU A 2 11.44 9.06 -1.76
N ASN A 3 11.25 9.23 -0.45
CA ASN A 3 12.31 9.03 0.56
C ASN A 3 12.06 7.84 1.49
N ILE A 4 11.03 7.03 1.26
CA ILE A 4 10.79 5.82 2.05
C ILE A 4 11.41 4.60 1.36
N SER A 5 12.06 3.75 2.14
CA SER A 5 12.55 2.44 1.68
C SER A 5 11.38 1.50 1.37
N ASP A 6 11.65 0.46 0.59
CA ASP A 6 10.62 -0.53 0.23
C ASP A 6 10.02 -1.21 1.47
N LYS A 7 10.84 -1.47 2.49
CA LYS A 7 10.38 -1.99 3.77
C LYS A 7 9.38 -1.05 4.45
N GLN A 8 9.69 0.24 4.52
CA GLN A 8 8.81 1.24 5.15
C GLN A 8 7.52 1.44 4.36
N LEU A 9 7.57 1.34 3.02
CA LEU A 9 6.38 1.40 2.18
C LEU A 9 5.45 0.21 2.44
N ILE A 10 6.00 -1.00 2.53
CA ILE A 10 5.25 -2.22 2.82
C ILE A 10 4.65 -2.17 4.23
N GLU A 11 5.43 -1.75 5.24
CA GLU A 11 4.93 -1.56 6.61
C GLU A 11 3.80 -0.54 6.67
N ALA A 12 3.94 0.60 5.99
CA ALA A 12 2.90 1.61 5.90
C ALA A 12 1.61 1.09 5.26
N TYR A 13 1.71 0.27 4.20
CA TYR A 13 0.55 -0.36 3.56
C TYR A 13 -0.22 -1.27 4.51
N TYR A 14 0.47 -2.19 5.20
CA TYR A 14 -0.21 -3.09 6.13
C TYR A 14 -0.78 -2.34 7.33
N SER A 15 -0.06 -1.36 7.90
CA SER A 15 -0.59 -0.53 8.97
C SER A 15 -1.81 0.29 8.54
N ALA A 16 -1.84 0.81 7.30
CA ALA A 16 -2.99 1.51 6.77
C ALA A 16 -4.24 0.61 6.66
N LEU A 17 -4.06 -0.65 6.27
CA LEU A 17 -5.12 -1.65 6.26
C LEU A 17 -5.60 -2.01 7.68
N GLU A 18 -4.68 -2.21 8.63
CA GLU A 18 -5.01 -2.55 10.01
C GLU A 18 -5.75 -1.43 10.74
N LEU A 19 -5.39 -0.17 10.45
CA LEU A 19 -6.03 1.02 11.01
C LEU A 19 -7.31 1.43 10.26
N ALA A 20 -7.67 0.72 9.19
CA ALA A 20 -8.79 1.06 8.31
C ALA A 20 -8.76 2.54 7.88
N LEU A 21 -7.58 3.01 7.42
CA LEU A 21 -7.43 4.35 6.89
C LEU A 21 -8.24 4.52 5.58
N GLU A 22 -8.41 5.77 5.17
CA GLU A 22 -9.16 6.11 3.96
C GLU A 22 -8.64 5.37 2.71
N ASP A 23 -9.58 4.89 1.89
CA ASP A 23 -9.28 4.09 0.70
C ASP A 23 -8.36 4.84 -0.28
N ASP A 24 -8.48 6.17 -0.40
CA ASP A 24 -7.61 7.01 -1.23
C ASP A 24 -6.15 6.96 -0.76
N PHE A 25 -5.92 6.91 0.55
CA PHE A 25 -4.56 6.80 1.10
C PHE A 25 -3.97 5.42 0.83
N ILE A 26 -4.77 4.36 0.99
CA ILE A 26 -4.35 2.99 0.69
C ILE A 26 -4.02 2.85 -0.80
N ALA A 27 -4.85 3.43 -1.69
CA ALA A 27 -4.62 3.42 -3.14
C ALA A 27 -3.30 4.08 -3.54
N LEU A 28 -2.90 5.18 -2.87
CA LEU A 28 -1.60 5.81 -3.10
C LEU A 28 -0.43 4.90 -2.71
N LEU A 29 -0.57 4.10 -1.65
CA LEU A 29 0.44 3.12 -1.26
C LEU A 29 0.53 1.99 -2.29
N GLU A 30 -0.62 1.48 -2.74
CA GLU A 30 -0.69 0.43 -3.76
C GLU A 30 -0.05 0.88 -5.07
N GLU A 31 -0.33 2.11 -5.53
CA GLU A 31 0.26 2.68 -6.74
C GLU A 31 1.80 2.76 -6.63
N GLU A 32 2.33 3.18 -5.49
CA GLU A 32 3.79 3.25 -5.27
C GLU A 32 4.43 1.85 -5.13
N ILE A 33 3.72 0.88 -4.56
CA ILE A 33 4.13 -0.53 -4.49
C ILE A 33 4.22 -1.12 -5.91
N GLU A 34 3.21 -0.86 -6.74
CA GLU A 34 3.17 -1.31 -8.15
C GLU A 34 4.26 -0.64 -8.97
N LYS A 35 4.48 0.68 -8.84
CA LYS A 35 5.56 1.40 -9.53
C LYS A 35 6.95 0.85 -9.24
N ARG A 36 7.19 0.41 -7.99
CA ARG A 36 8.46 -0.18 -7.56
C ARG A 36 8.55 -1.69 -7.83
N ASN A 37 7.51 -2.28 -8.40
CA ASN A 37 7.40 -3.71 -8.69
C ASN A 37 7.68 -4.59 -7.45
N LEU A 38 7.20 -4.16 -6.27
CA LEU A 38 7.39 -4.90 -5.04
C LEU A 38 6.45 -6.11 -5.01
N SER A 39 7.02 -7.30 -4.93
CA SER A 39 6.27 -8.57 -4.93
C SER A 39 5.59 -8.83 -3.59
N ILE A 40 4.55 -8.07 -3.27
CA ILE A 40 3.69 -8.28 -2.09
C ILE A 40 2.26 -8.66 -2.49
N LYS A 41 1.54 -9.31 -1.57
CA LYS A 41 0.13 -9.62 -1.77
C LYS A 41 -0.72 -8.39 -1.48
N ILE A 42 -1.00 -7.60 -2.52
CA ILE A 42 -1.99 -6.52 -2.45
C ILE A 42 -3.37 -7.17 -2.27
N LYS A 43 -4.08 -6.80 -1.20
CA LYS A 43 -5.45 -7.26 -0.98
C LYS A 43 -6.39 -6.39 -1.83
N LYS A 44 -6.67 -6.84 -3.06
CA LYS A 44 -7.73 -6.21 -3.85
C LYS A 44 -9.05 -6.37 -3.10
N LYS A 45 -9.68 -5.26 -2.69
CA LYS A 45 -11.07 -5.25 -2.27
C LYS A 45 -11.89 -5.85 -3.41
N SER A 46 -12.58 -6.96 -3.15
CA SER A 46 -13.61 -7.46 -4.05
C SER A 46 -14.69 -6.38 -4.14
N VAL A 47 -14.74 -5.67 -5.26
CA VAL A 47 -15.85 -4.76 -5.56
C VAL A 47 -17.07 -5.65 -5.82
N ASN A 48 -18.07 -5.54 -4.96
CA ASN A 48 -19.38 -6.19 -5.09
C ASN A 48 -20.41 -5.12 -5.51
#